data_AF-A0A7S4IHA0-F1
#
_entry.id   AF-A0A7S4IHA0-F1
#
_cell.length_a   1.000
_cell.length_b   1.000
_cell.length_c   1.000
_cell.angle_alpha   90.00
_cell.angle_beta   90.00
_cell.angle_gamma   90.00
#
_symmetry.space_group_name_H-M   'P 1'
#
loop_
_entity.id
_entity.type
_entity.pdbx_description
1 polymer ?
#
loop_
_entity_poly.entity_id
_entity_poly.type
_entity_poly.pdbx_seq_one_letter_code
_entity_poly.pdbx_strand_id
1 'polypeptide(L)'
;YCTDSANVTLSNVILKDHVAPGSTGGIYASNNASVYLNDCILQNNLGHALGGALHLQDFVSASLNRCSFRNNSASEGGAIYTNSRGSELQISDSLFSGNYAEYVGGSITLQESSSA
;
A
#
# COMPACT_ATOMS: atom_id res chain seq x y z
N TYR A 1 -4.12 -10.21 -2.48
CA TYR A 1 -3.04 -10.56 -3.43
C TYR A 1 -3.60 -10.38 -4.84
N CYS A 2 -2.99 -9.54 -5.67
CA CYS A 2 -3.48 -9.17 -7.01
C CYS A 2 -2.30 -9.06 -7.98
N THR A 3 -2.28 -9.85 -9.06
CA THR A 3 -1.17 -9.85 -10.03
C THR A 3 -1.69 -10.01 -11.46
N ASP A 4 -0.83 -9.74 -12.44
CA ASP A 4 -1.00 -10.11 -13.85
C ASP A 4 -2.25 -9.47 -14.50
N SER A 5 -2.28 -8.13 -14.48
CA SER A 5 -3.39 -7.30 -14.98
C SER A 5 -4.72 -7.48 -14.24
N ALA A 6 -4.71 -8.12 -13.08
CA ALA A 6 -5.90 -8.21 -12.24
C ALA A 6 -6.24 -6.86 -11.59
N ASN A 7 -7.52 -6.69 -11.27
CA ASN A 7 -8.06 -5.47 -10.67
C ASN A 7 -8.65 -5.77 -9.29
N VAL A 8 -8.29 -4.95 -8.30
CA VAL A 8 -8.93 -4.93 -6.99
C VAL A 8 -9.70 -3.63 -6.86
N THR A 9 -11.02 -3.73 -6.68
CA THR A 9 -11.87 -2.59 -6.35
C THR A 9 -12.56 -2.87 -5.02
N LEU A 10 -12.32 -2.01 -4.03
CA LEU A 10 -12.96 -2.08 -2.73
C LEU A 10 -13.66 -0.76 -2.43
N SER A 11 -14.85 -0.85 -1.83
CA SER A 11 -15.64 0.31 -1.45
C SER A 11 -16.34 0.08 -0.13
N ASN A 12 -16.22 1.02 0.81
CA ASN A 12 -16.80 0.92 2.16
C ASN A 12 -16.32 -0.31 2.94
N VAL A 13 -15.05 -0.65 2.83
CA VAL A 13 -14.45 -1.84 3.46
C VAL A 13 -13.48 -1.44 4.57
N ILE A 14 -13.40 -2.28 5.61
CA ILE A 14 -12.37 -2.21 6.65
C ILE A 14 -11.41 -3.38 6.46
N LEU A 15 -10.14 -3.09 6.18
CA LEU A 15 -9.04 -4.05 6.18
C LEU A 15 -8.18 -3.82 7.43
N LYS A 16 -8.26 -4.74 8.38
CA LYS A 16 -7.62 -4.56 9.67
C LYS A 16 -6.92 -5.78 10.22
N ASP A 17 -5.91 -5.53 11.03
CA ASP A 17 -5.22 -6.52 11.85
C ASP A 17 -4.61 -7.68 11.02
N HIS A 18 -4.25 -7.41 9.76
CA HIS A 18 -3.57 -8.38 8.93
C HIS A 18 -2.06 -8.31 9.16
N VAL A 19 -1.48 -9.48 9.46
CA VAL A 19 -0.04 -9.65 9.67
C VAL A 19 0.45 -10.67 8.66
N ALA A 20 1.32 -10.24 7.76
CA ALA A 20 1.97 -11.16 6.82
C ALA A 20 3.44 -11.33 7.21
N PRO A 21 3.92 -12.56 7.44
CA PRO A 21 5.35 -12.81 7.69
C PRO A 21 6.22 -12.48 6.46
N GLY A 22 5.62 -12.25 5.29
CA GLY A 22 6.29 -11.76 4.08
C GLY A 22 6.29 -10.23 3.99
N SER A 23 6.29 -9.71 2.77
CA SER A 23 6.54 -8.29 2.53
C SER A 23 5.46 -7.37 3.12
N THR A 24 4.16 -7.70 2.99
CA THR A 24 3.07 -6.70 3.10
C THR A 24 1.90 -7.18 3.92
N GLY A 25 1.42 -6.37 4.87
CA GLY A 25 0.37 -6.77 5.80
C GLY A 25 -1.01 -6.87 5.18
N GLY A 26 -1.38 -6.03 4.20
CA GLY A 26 -2.74 -6.00 3.62
C GLY A 26 -2.82 -6.44 2.16
N ILE A 27 -2.67 -5.49 1.24
CA ILE A 27 -2.84 -5.67 -0.21
C ILE A 27 -1.47 -5.65 -0.88
N TYR A 28 -1.09 -6.77 -1.50
CA TYR A 28 -0.02 -6.82 -2.48
C TYR A 28 -0.61 -6.75 -3.89
N ALA A 29 -0.11 -5.81 -4.70
CA ALA A 29 -0.43 -5.66 -6.11
C ALA A 29 0.84 -5.62 -6.96
N SER A 30 0.89 -6.39 -8.05
CA SER A 30 2.01 -6.32 -8.99
C SER A 30 1.69 -6.66 -10.45
N ASN A 31 2.66 -6.49 -11.35
CA ASN A 31 2.58 -6.89 -12.76
C ASN A 31 1.37 -6.29 -13.48
N ASN A 32 1.36 -4.96 -13.65
CA ASN A 32 0.28 -4.23 -14.34
C ASN A 32 -1.10 -4.35 -13.67
N ALA A 33 -1.16 -4.77 -12.41
CA ALA A 33 -2.41 -4.79 -11.65
C ALA A 33 -2.93 -3.37 -11.36
N SER A 34 -4.24 -3.28 -11.10
CA SER A 34 -4.86 -2.03 -10.65
C SER A 34 -5.52 -2.17 -9.28
N VAL A 35 -5.44 -1.11 -8.47
CA VAL A 35 -6.05 -1.05 -7.13
C VAL A 35 -6.87 0.22 -6.98
N TYR A 36 -8.16 0.07 -6.72
CA TYR A 36 -9.10 1.17 -6.51
C TYR A 36 -9.76 1.04 -5.14
N LEU A 37 -9.42 1.94 -4.21
CA LEU A 37 -10.01 1.97 -2.87
C LEU A 37 -10.83 3.24 -2.70
N ASN A 38 -12.10 3.08 -2.32
CA ASN A 38 -13.00 4.20 -2.03
C ASN A 38 -13.61 4.03 -0.63
N ASP A 39 -13.54 5.07 0.19
CA ASP A 39 -14.20 5.07 1.51
C ASP A 39 -13.77 3.88 2.39
N CYS A 40 -12.50 3.49 2.30
CA CYS A 40 -11.96 2.33 3.01
C CYS A 40 -11.13 2.70 4.24
N ILE A 41 -11.12 1.83 5.24
CA ILE A 41 -10.24 1.95 6.42
C ILE A 41 -9.23 0.82 6.38
N LEU A 42 -7.95 1.15 6.41
CA LEU A 42 -6.84 0.22 6.51
C LEU A 42 -6.12 0.48 7.82
N GLN A 43 -6.26 -0.44 8.79
CA GLN A 43 -5.76 -0.20 10.14
C GLN A 43 -4.99 -1.37 10.75
N ASN A 44 -3.98 -1.06 11.56
CA ASN A 44 -3.22 -2.05 12.33
C ASN A 44 -2.64 -3.20 11.46
N ASN A 45 -2.39 -2.97 10.18
CA ASN A 45 -1.79 -3.99 9.33
C ASN A 45 -0.27 -3.91 9.45
N LEU A 46 0.37 -5.08 9.55
CA LEU A 46 1.82 -5.22 9.75
C LEU A 46 2.43 -5.99 8.58
N GLY A 47 3.26 -5.29 7.79
CA GLY A 47 4.13 -5.90 6.79
C GLY A 47 5.53 -6.03 7.38
N HIS A 48 6.14 -7.21 7.36
CA HIS A 48 7.46 -7.37 7.97
C HIS A 48 8.59 -6.68 7.20
N ALA A 49 8.36 -6.30 5.93
CA ALA A 49 9.36 -5.58 5.14
C ALA A 49 8.80 -4.31 4.49
N LEU A 50 7.72 -4.42 3.71
CA LEU A 50 7.28 -3.39 2.76
C LEU A 50 5.77 -3.17 2.85
N GLY A 51 5.35 -1.96 3.20
CA GLY A 51 3.94 -1.60 3.18
C GLY A 51 3.15 -2.32 4.28
N GLY A 52 2.81 -1.61 5.36
CA GLY A 52 1.96 -2.21 6.39
C GLY A 52 0.58 -2.58 5.84
N ALA A 53 0.02 -1.70 5.01
CA ALA A 53 -1.29 -1.88 4.39
C ALA A 53 -1.20 -2.23 2.90
N LEU A 54 -0.44 -1.49 2.10
CA LEU A 54 -0.35 -1.66 0.64
C LEU A 54 1.11 -1.77 0.18
N HIS A 55 1.34 -2.67 -0.77
CA HIS A 55 2.58 -2.76 -1.53
C HIS A 55 2.24 -2.85 -3.01
N LEU A 56 2.73 -1.87 -3.76
CA LEU A 56 2.54 -1.73 -5.20
C LEU A 56 3.88 -1.94 -5.91
N GLN A 57 3.93 -2.86 -6.85
CA GLN A 57 5.18 -3.26 -7.51
C GLN A 57 4.99 -3.47 -9.01
N ASP A 58 5.87 -2.91 -9.84
CA ASP A 58 5.92 -3.18 -11.29
C ASP A 58 4.63 -2.79 -12.04
N PHE A 59 4.59 -1.52 -12.47
CA PHE A 59 3.57 -0.93 -13.34
C PHE A 59 2.14 -0.94 -12.76
N VAL A 60 2.01 -0.82 -11.44
CA VAL A 60 0.69 -0.84 -10.79
C VAL A 60 0.05 0.54 -10.83
N SER A 61 -1.24 0.60 -11.17
CA SER A 61 -2.03 1.83 -11.05
C SER A 61 -2.91 1.75 -9.80
N ALA A 62 -2.70 2.66 -8.84
CA ALA A 62 -3.47 2.72 -7.62
C ALA A 62 -4.16 4.08 -7.44
N SER A 63 -5.46 4.06 -7.15
CA SER A 63 -6.25 5.24 -6.80
C SER A 63 -6.97 5.03 -5.46
N LEU A 64 -6.62 5.87 -4.48
CA LEU A 64 -7.06 5.76 -3.09
C LEU A 64 -7.81 7.03 -2.72
N ASN A 65 -9.12 6.92 -2.55
CA ASN A 65 -10.00 8.07 -2.37
C ASN A 65 -10.82 7.94 -1.09
N ARG A 66 -10.85 9.01 -0.28
CA ARG A 66 -11.55 9.05 1.02
C ARG A 66 -11.19 7.89 1.94
N CYS A 67 -9.94 7.45 1.91
CA CYS A 67 -9.47 6.32 2.70
C CYS A 67 -8.80 6.76 3.99
N SER A 68 -8.70 5.87 4.97
CA SER A 68 -7.92 6.13 6.17
C SER A 68 -6.96 4.99 6.49
N PHE A 69 -5.68 5.33 6.55
CA PHE A 69 -4.57 4.46 6.90
C PHE A 69 -4.13 4.76 8.34
N ARG A 70 -4.44 3.87 9.28
CA ARG A 70 -4.19 4.08 10.71
C ARG A 70 -3.31 3.00 11.32
N ASN A 71 -2.26 3.39 12.04
CA ASN A 71 -1.44 2.46 12.82
C ASN A 71 -0.91 1.25 12.03
N ASN A 72 -0.70 1.41 10.72
CA ASN A 72 -0.06 0.36 9.93
C ASN A 72 1.45 0.47 10.12
N SER A 73 2.15 -0.66 10.06
CA SER A 73 3.60 -0.66 10.23
C SER A 73 4.30 -1.58 9.25
N ALA A 74 5.51 -1.16 8.84
CA ALA A 74 6.46 -1.98 8.11
C ALA A 74 7.90 -1.53 8.32
N SER A 75 8.89 -2.24 7.78
CA SER A 75 10.26 -1.73 7.77
C SER A 75 10.41 -0.53 6.83
N GLU A 76 9.72 -0.56 5.68
CA GLU A 76 9.64 0.57 4.74
C GLU A 76 8.19 0.85 4.32
N GLY A 77 7.81 2.12 4.31
CA GLY A 77 6.47 2.55 3.92
C GLY A 77 5.41 2.07 4.92
N GLY A 78 5.34 2.68 6.10
CA GLY A 78 4.60 2.14 7.24
C GLY A 78 3.14 1.78 6.92
N ALA A 79 2.48 2.54 6.03
CA ALA A 79 1.22 2.13 5.43
C ALA A 79 1.40 1.66 3.98
N ILE A 80 2.04 2.46 3.14
CA ILE A 80 2.11 2.20 1.70
C ILE A 80 3.57 2.18 1.27
N TYR A 81 3.93 1.14 0.55
CA TYR A 81 5.19 1.05 -0.16
C TYR A 81 4.91 0.93 -1.66
N THR A 82 5.65 1.67 -2.48
CA THR A 82 5.63 1.50 -3.94
C THR A 82 7.04 1.54 -4.51
N ASN A 83 7.31 0.63 -5.47
CA ASN A 83 8.47 0.77 -6.35
C ASN A 83 8.07 1.57 -7.60
N SER A 84 8.96 2.44 -8.11
CA SER A 84 8.65 3.38 -9.19
C SER A 84 8.82 2.82 -10.60
N ARG A 85 8.82 1.49 -10.79
CA ARG A 85 8.88 0.88 -12.13
C ARG A 85 7.57 1.10 -12.89
N GLY A 86 7.29 2.35 -13.23
CA GLY A 86 6.04 2.80 -13.86
C GLY A 86 4.79 2.68 -12.99
N SER A 87 4.92 2.40 -11.69
CA SER A 87 3.75 2.37 -10.80
C SER A 87 3.28 3.80 -10.51
N GLU A 88 1.97 4.00 -10.54
CA GLU A 88 1.32 5.28 -10.27
C GLU A 88 0.46 5.16 -9.01
N LEU A 89 0.62 6.12 -8.09
CA LEU A 89 -0.15 6.19 -6.85
C LEU A 89 -0.84 7.55 -6.77
N GLN A 90 -2.16 7.54 -6.86
CA GLN A 90 -3.02 8.70 -6.66
C GLN A 90 -3.77 8.58 -5.34
N ILE A 91 -3.72 9.64 -4.53
CA ILE A 91 -4.35 9.69 -3.22
C ILE A 91 -5.14 11.00 -3.12
N SER A 92 -6.43 10.91 -2.82
CA SER A 92 -7.32 12.05 -2.60
C SER A 92 -8.13 11.88 -1.33
N ASP A 93 -8.36 12.99 -0.63
CA ASP A 93 -9.24 13.08 0.55
C ASP A 93 -8.96 12.02 1.64
N SER A 94 -7.72 11.57 1.74
CA SER A 94 -7.35 10.43 2.59
C SER A 94 -6.51 10.84 3.79
N LEU A 95 -6.62 10.09 4.88
CA LEU A 95 -5.94 10.34 6.14
C LEU A 95 -4.87 9.27 6.42
N PHE A 96 -3.66 9.70 6.77
CA PHE A 96 -2.59 8.85 7.30
C PHE A 96 -2.29 9.25 8.74
N SER A 97 -2.44 8.33 9.69
CA SER A 97 -2.24 8.62 11.12
C SER A 97 -1.63 7.44 11.86
N GLY A 98 -0.61 7.68 12.68
CA GLY A 98 0.03 6.66 13.51
C GLY A 98 0.73 5.54 12.74
N ASN A 99 0.90 5.65 11.41
CA ASN A 99 1.64 4.66 10.65
C ASN A 99 3.14 4.82 10.89
N TYR A 100 3.86 3.70 10.96
CA TYR A 100 5.26 3.66 11.37
C TYR A 100 6.11 2.81 10.41
N ALA A 101 7.20 3.40 9.91
CA ALA A 101 8.24 2.70 9.19
C ALA A 101 9.51 2.62 10.04
N GLU A 102 10.14 1.46 10.13
CA GLU A 102 11.39 1.28 10.88
C GLU A 102 12.56 2.05 10.26
N TYR A 103 12.67 2.03 8.93
CA TYR A 103 13.81 2.58 8.19
C TYR A 103 13.45 3.81 7.36
N VAL A 104 12.43 3.72 6.48
CA VAL A 104 12.14 4.77 5.49
C VAL A 104 10.64 4.98 5.27
N GLY A 105 10.25 6.25 5.09
CA GLY A 105 8.93 6.68 4.61
C GLY A 105 7.79 6.41 5.59
N GLY A 106 7.90 6.99 6.79
CA GLY A 106 7.01 6.81 7.96
C GLY A 106 5.60 6.28 7.65
N SER A 107 4.82 6.98 6.82
CA SER A 107 3.56 6.44 6.28
C SER A 107 3.66 5.92 4.85
N ILE A 108 4.35 6.63 3.96
CA ILE A 108 4.44 6.28 2.53
C ILE A 108 5.91 6.33 2.11
N THR A 109 6.37 5.29 1.40
CA THR A 109 7.64 5.29 0.68
C THR A 109 7.37 5.19 -0.82
N LEU A 110 7.97 6.10 -1.58
CA LEU A 110 8.08 6.01 -3.04
C LEU A 110 9.55 5.67 -3.35
N GLN A 111 9.86 4.42 -3.70
CA GLN A 111 11.23 4.03 -4.02
C GLN A 111 11.46 4.16 -5.52
N GLU A 112 12.38 5.05 -5.90
CA GLU A 112 12.80 5.15 -7.29
C GLU A 112 13.63 3.93 -7.70
N SER A 113 13.16 3.16 -8.68
CA SER A 113 14.00 2.15 -9.33
C SER A 113 14.77 2.85 -10.45
N SER A 114 16.00 3.30 -10.16
CA SER A 114 16.89 3.80 -11.20
C SER A 114 17.11 2.70 -12.23
N SER A 115 16.59 2.89 -13.44
CA SER A 115 16.99 2.11 -14.61
C SER A 115 18.46 2.38 -14.90
N ALA A 116 19.31 1.36 -14.74
CA ALA A 116 20.64 1.33 -15.32
C ALA A 116 20.55 1.04 -16.83
#